data_AF-A0A353LSK0-F1
#
_entry.id   AF-A0A353LSK0-F1
#
_cell.length_a   1.000
_cell.length_b   1.000
_cell.length_c   1.000
_cell.angle_alpha   90.00
_cell.angle_beta   90.00
_cell.angle_gamma   90.00
#
_symmetry.space_group_name_H-M   'P 1'
#
loop_
_entity.id
_entity.type
_entity.pdbx_description
1 polymer ?
#
loop_
_entity_poly.entity_id
_entity_poly.type
_entity_poly.pdbx_seq_one_letter_code
_entity_poly.pdbx_strand_id
1 'polypeptide(L)' 'FNIDGFRKQCLIEGLDDIGLTLQKEAAITEFEGKREISQPWL' A
#
# COMPACT_ATOMS: atom_id res chain seq x y z
N PHE A 1 15.48 23.60 -3.81
CA PHE A 1 14.32 22.81 -4.29
C PHE A 1 13.44 22.48 -3.10
N ASN A 2 12.16 22.87 -3.12
CA ASN A 2 11.21 22.48 -2.08
C ASN A 2 10.48 21.24 -2.61
N ILE A 3 10.83 20.07 -2.10
CA ILE A 3 10.21 18.79 -2.48
C ILE A 3 9.25 18.40 -1.36
N ASP A 4 8.06 17.95 -1.75
CA ASP A 4 7.08 17.40 -0.82
C ASP A 4 7.68 16.27 0.04
N GLY A 5 7.33 16.24 1.33
CA GLY A 5 7.95 15.33 2.30
C GLY A 5 7.78 13.87 1.93
N PHE A 6 6.61 13.50 1.40
CA PHE A 6 6.34 12.14 0.95
C PHE A 6 7.16 11.79 -0.29
N ARG A 7 7.21 12.68 -1.29
CA ARG A 7 8.07 12.47 -2.46
C ARG A 7 9.55 12.34 -2.11
N LYS A 8 10.03 13.10 -1.13
CA LYS A 8 11.40 12.97 -0.62
C LYS A 8 11.63 11.59 0.00
N GLN A 9 10.68 11.07 0.77
CA GLN A 9 10.76 9.74 1.34
C GLN A 9 10.81 8.66 0.25
N CYS A 10 9.91 8.71 -0.74
CA CYS A 10 9.93 7.75 -1.85
C CYS A 10 11.27 7.75 -2.58
N LEU A 11 11.87 8.93 -2.82
CA LEU A 11 13.18 9.05 -3.44
C LEU A 11 14.32 8.50 -2.58
N ILE A 12 14.26 8.64 -1.26
CA ILE A 12 15.28 8.13 -0.33
C ILE A 12 15.19 6.61 -0.19
N GLU A 13 13.97 6.08 -0.08
CA GLU A 13 13.71 4.66 0.12
C GLU A 13 13.68 3.87 -1.19
N GLY A 14 13.72 4.56 -2.35
CA GLY A 14 13.65 3.94 -3.68
C GLY A 14 12.28 3.36 -4.00
N LEU A 15 11.22 3.93 -3.44
CA LEU A 15 9.85 3.46 -3.61
C LEU A 15 9.24 3.97 -4.93
N ASP A 16 8.71 3.04 -5.70
CA ASP A 16 7.79 3.28 -6.80
C ASP A 16 6.35 2.92 -6.38
N ASP A 17 5.39 3.02 -7.30
CA ASP A 17 3.98 2.75 -7.02
C ASP A 17 3.74 1.28 -6.58
N ILE A 18 4.54 0.34 -7.09
CA ILE A 18 4.49 -1.07 -6.67
C ILE A 18 5.03 -1.21 -5.25
N GLY A 19 6.19 -0.61 -4.94
CA GLY A 19 6.78 -0.61 -3.61
C GLY A 19 5.86 0.01 -2.56
N LEU A 20 5.18 1.11 -2.89
CA LEU A 20 4.16 1.72 -2.03
C LEU A 20 2.95 0.81 -1.81
N THR A 21 2.60 0.00 -2.80
CA THR A 21 1.53 -1.00 -2.69
C THR A 21 1.97 -2.16 -1.79
N LEU A 22 3.19 -2.66 -1.97
CA LEU A 22 3.76 -3.75 -1.16
C LEU A 22 3.92 -3.35 0.31
N GLN A 23 4.20 -2.08 0.61
CA GLN A 23 4.19 -1.58 1.99
C GLN A 23 2.84 -1.74 2.69
N LYS A 24 1.75 -1.93 1.93
CA LYS A 24 0.38 -2.13 2.46
C LYS A 24 -0.08 -3.58 2.40
N GLU A 25 0.80 -4.53 2.05
CA GLU A 25 0.47 -5.95 1.87
C GLU A 25 -0.35 -6.52 3.04
N ALA A 26 0.10 -6.32 4.29
CA ALA A 26 -0.61 -6.83 5.47
C ALA A 26 -2.05 -6.29 5.58
N ALA A 27 -2.25 -5.00 5.29
CA ALA A 27 -3.57 -4.38 5.35
C ALA A 27 -4.48 -4.86 4.20
N ILE A 28 -3.90 -5.08 3.02
CA ILE A 28 -4.60 -5.66 1.87
C ILE A 28 -5.07 -7.07 2.22
N THR A 29 -4.18 -7.93 2.72
CA THR A 29 -4.49 -9.30 3.11
C THR A 29 -5.56 -9.35 4.20
N GLU A 30 -5.48 -8.50 5.22
CA GLU A 30 -6.51 -8.44 6.27
C GLU A 30 -7.87 -8.02 5.72
N PHE A 31 -7.89 -7.02 4.85
CA PHE A 31 -9.12 -6.55 4.20
C PHE A 31 -9.74 -7.65 3.32
N GLU A 32 -8.93 -8.34 2.53
CA GLU A 32 -9.39 -9.41 1.64
C GLU A 32 -9.97 -10.59 2.43
N GLY A 33 -9.30 -11.02 3.52
CA GLY A 33 -9.85 -12.09 4.38
C GLY A 33 -11.19 -11.72 5.03
N LYS A 34 -11.35 -10.46 5.47
CA LYS A 34 -12.65 -9.97 5.97
C LYS A 34 -13.72 -9.90 4.87
N ARG A 35 -13.32 -9.53 3.66
CA ARG A 35 -14.20 -9.42 2.51
C ARG A 35 -14.71 -10.80 2.08
N GLU A 36 -13.86 -11.81 2.05
CA GLU A 36 -14.23 -13.19 1.73
C GLU A 36 -15.34 -13.71 2.67
N ILE A 37 -15.23 -13.42 3.97
CA ILE A 37 -16.23 -13.83 4.97
C ILE A 37 -17.54 -13.03 4.84
N SER A 38 -17.44 -11.71 4.62
CA SER A 38 -18.62 -10.82 4.59
C SER A 38 -19.35 -10.80 3.24
N GLN A 39 -18.65 -11.13 2.16
CA GLN A 39 -19.14 -11.14 0.78
C GLN A 39 -18.72 -12.43 0.07
N PRO A 40 -19.19 -13.61 0.54
CA PRO A 40 -18.77 -14.91 0.00
C PRO A 40 -19.26 -15.19 -1.43
N TRP A 41 -20.12 -14.34 -1.99
CA TRP A 41 -20.66 -14.46 -3.35
C TRP A 41 -19.85 -13.69 -4.40
N LEU A 42 -18.74 -13.09 -4.00
CA LEU A 42 -17.82 -12.37 -4.88
C LEU A 42 -16.61 -13.26 -5.20
#